data_AF-A0AAV0Y697-F1
#
_entry.id   AF-A0AAV0Y697-F1
#
_cell.length_a   1.000
_cell.length_b   1.000
_cell.length_c   1.000
_cell.angle_alpha   90.00
_cell.angle_beta   90.00
_cell.angle_gamma   90.00
#
_symmetry.space_group_name_H-M   'P 1'
#
loop_
_entity.id
_entity.type
_entity.pdbx_description
1 polymer ?
#
loop_
_entity_poly.entity_id
_entity_poly.type
_entity_poly.pdbx_seq_one_letter_code
_entity_poly.pdbx_strand_id
1 'polypeptide(L)'
;MSMDGWGNIHNEPVVCISVYDIIEKSVFLVETIDTQDNSHNSEYLLNLAVEAINNCQKYDKIVRSFVTDNAANMAKMREELAQIDEIGAVNNNIRDIITYGCSAHILNLLAHDLEVNSIKSNIKQVIKYFRNSHKVGAKYKQAGGKTLILPSDEHFF
;
A
#
# COMPACT_ATOMS: atom_id res chain seq x y z
N MET A 1 -3.40 11.17 -6.89
CA MET A 1 -3.39 10.86 -5.44
C MET A 1 -3.17 9.37 -5.29
N SER A 2 -2.44 8.94 -4.26
CA SER A 2 -2.33 7.54 -3.90
C SER A 2 -2.70 7.35 -2.43
N MET A 3 -3.34 6.22 -2.15
CA MET A 3 -3.58 5.74 -0.79
C MET A 3 -2.94 4.36 -0.67
N ASP A 4 -2.09 4.20 0.34
CA ASP A 4 -1.32 2.99 0.58
C ASP A 4 -1.43 2.59 2.06
N GLY A 5 -1.60 1.31 2.33
CA GLY A 5 -1.87 0.77 3.65
C GLY A 5 -0.92 -0.36 4.01
N TRP A 6 -0.35 -0.33 5.22
CA TRP A 6 0.51 -1.39 5.74
C TRP A 6 0.46 -1.49 7.26
N GLY A 7 0.98 -2.60 7.79
CA GLY A 7 1.12 -2.81 9.22
C GLY A 7 2.48 -2.33 9.68
N ASN A 8 2.54 -1.53 10.74
CA ASN A 8 3.83 -1.13 11.30
C ASN A 8 4.51 -2.30 12.06
N ILE A 9 5.67 -2.05 12.68
CA ILE A 9 6.43 -3.09 13.43
C ILE A 9 5.68 -3.65 14.65
N HIS A 10 4.62 -2.99 15.08
CA HIS A 10 3.72 -3.38 16.16
C HIS A 10 2.40 -3.98 15.63
N ASN A 11 2.30 -4.21 14.31
CA ASN A 11 1.09 -4.64 13.59
C ASN A 11 -0.09 -3.66 13.72
N GLU A 12 0.18 -2.38 13.98
CA GLU A 12 -0.85 -1.35 13.96
C GLU A 12 -1.05 -0.90 12.51
N PRO A 13 -2.30 -0.86 12.02
CA PRO A 13 -2.57 -0.57 10.62
C PRO A 13 -2.53 0.94 10.36
N VAL A 14 -1.70 1.32 9.41
CA VAL A 14 -1.50 2.72 9.00
C VAL A 14 -1.88 2.88 7.54
N VAL A 15 -2.60 3.96 7.24
CA VAL A 15 -2.89 4.39 5.87
C VAL A 15 -2.20 5.73 5.62
N CYS A 16 -1.46 5.82 4.52
CA CYS A 16 -0.84 7.05 4.07
C CYS A 16 -1.48 7.51 2.76
N ILE A 17 -1.76 8.81 2.68
CA ILE A 17 -2.32 9.43 1.49
C ILE A 17 -1.35 10.48 0.98
N SER A 18 -0.99 10.38 -0.30
CA SER A 18 -0.08 11.31 -0.94
C SER A 18 -0.63 11.83 -2.25
N VAL A 19 -0.18 13.01 -2.66
CA VAL A 19 -0.55 13.61 -3.93
C VAL A 19 0.70 13.98 -4.71
N TYR A 20 0.71 13.61 -5.98
CA TYR A 20 1.71 14.08 -6.93
C TYR A 20 1.16 15.31 -7.63
N ASP A 21 1.84 16.45 -7.48
CA ASP A 21 1.54 17.66 -8.24
C ASP A 21 2.33 17.64 -9.56
N ILE A 22 1.60 17.67 -10.68
CA ILE A 22 2.18 17.62 -12.03
C ILE A 22 2.95 18.90 -12.41
N ILE A 23 2.58 20.05 -11.83
CA ILE A 23 3.18 21.35 -12.10
C ILE A 23 4.51 21.42 -11.35
N GLU A 24 4.50 21.07 -10.07
CA GLU A 24 5.68 21.11 -9.20
C GLU A 24 6.56 19.86 -9.32
N LYS A 25 6.08 18.82 -10.00
CA LYS A 25 6.74 17.51 -10.17
C LYS A 25 7.22 16.91 -8.85
N SER A 26 6.40 17.09 -7.82
CA SER A 26 6.73 16.76 -6.44
C SER A 26 5.61 15.95 -5.80
N VAL A 27 5.99 15.10 -4.84
CA VAL A 27 5.05 14.33 -4.03
C VAL A 27 4.89 15.00 -2.68
N PHE A 28 3.64 15.21 -2.29
CA PHE A 28 3.27 15.77 -0.99
C PHE A 28 2.54 14.69 -0.19
N LEU A 29 2.97 14.52 1.06
CA LEU A 29 2.20 13.75 2.03
C LEU A 29 1.00 14.60 2.44
N VAL A 30 -0.20 14.10 2.18
CA VAL A 30 -1.46 14.76 2.56
C VAL A 30 -1.80 14.38 3.99
N GLU A 31 -1.75 13.09 4.28
CA GLU A 31 -2.18 12.57 5.58
C GLU A 31 -1.54 11.22 5.90
N THR A 32 -1.36 10.96 7.20
CA THR A 32 -1.01 9.67 7.76
C THR A 32 -2.03 9.35 8.84
N ILE A 33 -2.74 8.25 8.66
CA ILE A 33 -3.92 7.89 9.44
C ILE A 33 -3.62 6.59 10.16
N ASP A 34 -3.63 6.64 11.49
CA ASP A 34 -3.72 5.44 12.31
C ASP A 34 -5.17 4.95 12.28
N THR A 35 -5.37 3.80 11.63
CA THR A 35 -6.72 3.26 11.42
C THR A 35 -7.20 2.43 12.61
N GLN A 36 -6.36 2.21 13.63
CA GLN A 36 -6.69 1.47 14.84
C GLN A 36 -7.35 0.12 14.51
N ASP A 37 -8.43 -0.24 15.21
CA ASP A 37 -9.17 -1.50 15.01
C ASP A 37 -10.28 -1.39 13.94
N ASN A 38 -10.30 -0.33 13.13
CA ASN A 38 -11.33 -0.19 12.09
C ASN A 38 -11.16 -1.29 11.04
N SER A 39 -12.26 -1.96 10.71
CA SER A 39 -12.27 -2.89 9.59
C SER A 39 -12.08 -2.10 8.30
N HIS A 40 -10.97 -2.29 7.59
CA HIS A 40 -10.64 -1.69 6.28
C HIS A 40 -11.58 -2.16 5.15
N ASN A 41 -12.88 -2.03 5.35
CA ASN A 41 -13.89 -2.28 4.35
C ASN A 41 -13.93 -1.12 3.33
N SER A 42 -14.58 -1.35 2.19
CA SER A 42 -14.60 -0.37 1.10
C SER A 42 -15.25 0.96 1.52
N GLU A 43 -16.30 0.93 2.34
CA GLU A 43 -17.02 2.12 2.81
C GLU A 43 -16.13 3.03 3.68
N TYR A 44 -15.41 2.44 4.64
CA TYR A 44 -14.47 3.18 5.48
C TYR A 44 -13.35 3.81 4.64
N LEU A 45 -12.75 3.03 3.74
CA LEU A 45 -11.70 3.51 2.84
C LEU A 45 -12.19 4.60 1.88
N LEU A 46 -13.44 4.50 1.42
CA LEU A 46 -14.07 5.51 0.57
C LEU A 46 -14.23 6.83 1.32
N ASN A 47 -14.67 6.80 2.57
CA ASN A 47 -14.77 8.00 3.40
C ASN A 47 -13.41 8.68 3.58
N LEU A 48 -12.36 7.92 3.87
CA LEU A 48 -10.99 8.44 3.95
C LEU A 48 -10.54 9.07 2.63
N ALA A 49 -10.84 8.42 1.50
CA ALA A 49 -10.48 8.93 0.18
C ALA A 49 -11.17 10.26 -0.13
N VAL A 50 -12.49 10.34 0.13
CA VAL A 50 -13.29 11.56 -0.06
C VAL A 50 -12.80 12.69 0.84
N GLU A 51 -12.51 12.40 2.11
CA GLU A 51 -11.96 13.40 3.04
C GLU A 51 -10.61 13.93 2.55
N ALA A 52 -9.71 13.07 2.11
CA ALA A 52 -8.40 13.48 1.59
C ALA A 52 -8.50 14.32 0.31
N ILE A 53 -9.45 13.98 -0.59
CA ILE A 53 -9.74 14.78 -1.78
C ILE A 53 -10.23 16.17 -1.38
N ASN A 54 -11.19 16.25 -0.45
CA ASN A 54 -11.70 17.52 0.08
C ASN A 54 -10.59 18.33 0.77
N ASN A 55 -9.67 17.66 1.47
CA ASN A 55 -8.50 18.31 2.07
C ASN A 55 -7.60 18.95 1.02
N CYS A 56 -7.42 18.33 -0.14
CA CYS A 56 -6.68 18.94 -1.26
C CYS A 56 -7.43 20.14 -1.87
N GLN A 57 -8.76 20.05 -1.98
CA GLN A 57 -9.59 21.14 -2.50
C GLN A 57 -9.51 22.42 -1.66
N LYS A 58 -9.24 22.31 -0.35
CA LYS A 58 -8.99 23.48 0.53
C LYS A 58 -7.82 24.36 0.07
N TYR A 59 -6.93 23.82 -0.76
CA TYR A 59 -5.78 24.51 -1.34
C TYR A 59 -6.00 24.86 -2.83
N ASP A 60 -7.25 24.90 -3.29
CA ASP A 60 -7.61 25.08 -4.71
C ASP A 60 -6.98 24.03 -5.65
N LYS A 61 -6.61 22.85 -5.12
CA LYS A 61 -6.07 21.75 -5.90
C LYS A 61 -7.16 20.75 -6.26
N ILE A 62 -7.20 20.36 -7.53
CA ILE A 62 -8.16 19.38 -8.06
C ILE A 62 -7.46 18.03 -8.19
N VAL A 63 -8.01 17.01 -7.53
CA VAL A 63 -7.56 15.62 -7.69
C VAL A 63 -8.20 15.04 -8.95
N ARG A 64 -7.38 14.60 -9.92
CA ARG A 64 -7.84 14.01 -11.19
C ARG A 64 -7.70 12.50 -11.28
N SER A 65 -6.80 11.93 -10.48
CA SER A 65 -6.54 10.50 -10.49
C SER A 65 -6.30 9.97 -9.09
N PHE A 66 -6.69 8.71 -8.89
CA PHE A 66 -6.57 8.00 -7.61
C PHE A 66 -5.98 6.60 -7.83
N VAL A 67 -4.96 6.24 -7.04
CA VAL A 67 -4.25 4.96 -7.16
C VAL A 67 -4.20 4.26 -5.81
N THR A 68 -4.57 2.98 -5.76
CA THR A 68 -4.40 2.12 -4.57
C THR A 68 -3.91 0.73 -4.97
N ASP A 69 -3.51 -0.11 -4.01
CA ASP A 69 -3.22 -1.53 -4.26
C ASP A 69 -4.43 -2.28 -4.87
N ASN A 70 -4.27 -3.57 -5.20
CA ASN A 70 -5.34 -4.32 -5.87
C ASN A 70 -6.09 -5.26 -4.93
N ALA A 71 -6.04 -5.04 -3.62
CA ALA A 71 -6.88 -5.75 -2.67
C ALA A 71 -8.37 -5.50 -2.98
N ALA A 72 -9.23 -6.45 -2.62
CA ALA A 72 -10.63 -6.46 -3.06
C ALA A 72 -11.45 -5.28 -2.51
N ASN A 73 -11.20 -4.91 -1.25
CA ASN A 73 -11.71 -3.72 -0.58
C ASN A 73 -11.28 -2.43 -1.29
N MET A 74 -10.01 -2.32 -1.68
CA MET A 74 -9.45 -1.18 -2.40
C MET A 74 -10.02 -1.07 -3.82
N ALA A 75 -10.16 -2.20 -4.53
CA ALA A 75 -10.78 -2.25 -5.84
C ALA A 75 -12.24 -1.77 -5.79
N LYS A 76 -13.02 -2.28 -4.83
CA LYS A 76 -14.41 -1.87 -4.62
C LYS A 76 -14.52 -0.39 -4.25
N MET A 77 -13.66 0.11 -3.36
CA MET A 77 -13.60 1.54 -3.02
C MET A 77 -13.32 2.39 -4.27
N ARG A 78 -12.40 1.98 -5.15
CA ARG A 78 -12.12 2.69 -6.40
C ARG A 78 -13.32 2.70 -7.36
N GLU A 79 -14.07 1.61 -7.44
CA GLU A 79 -15.30 1.55 -8.24
C GLU A 79 -16.35 2.52 -7.70
N GLU A 80 -16.56 2.53 -6.39
CA GLU A 80 -17.48 3.47 -5.71
C GLU A 80 -17.03 4.92 -5.90
N LEU A 81 -15.73 5.21 -5.76
CA LEU A 81 -15.14 6.54 -5.96
C LEU A 81 -15.34 7.06 -7.39
N ALA A 82 -15.20 6.19 -8.40
CA ALA A 82 -15.42 6.56 -9.80
C ALA A 82 -16.90 6.85 -10.12
N GLN A 83 -17.83 6.34 -9.30
CA GLN A 83 -19.29 6.51 -9.46
C GLN A 83 -19.87 7.69 -8.65
N ILE A 84 -19.05 8.40 -7.85
CA ILE A 84 -19.53 9.52 -7.03
C ILE A 84 -20.17 10.64 -7.89
N ASP A 85 -19.79 10.74 -9.15
CA ASP A 85 -20.39 11.67 -10.11
C ASP A 85 -21.85 11.35 -10.47
N GLU A 86 -22.28 10.09 -10.34
CA GLU A 86 -23.62 9.62 -10.76
C GLU A 86 -24.65 9.58 -9.61
N ILE A 87 -24.22 9.44 -8.35
CA ILE A 87 -25.12 9.14 -7.21
C ILE A 87 -25.35 10.34 -6.27
N GLY A 88 -24.62 11.44 -6.44
CA GLY A 88 -24.97 12.74 -5.87
C GLY A 88 -23.91 13.31 -4.94
N ALA A 89 -23.33 14.42 -5.36
CA ALA A 89 -22.81 15.42 -4.44
C ALA A 89 -23.13 16.81 -5.00
N VAL A 90 -24.31 17.31 -4.65
CA VAL A 90 -24.72 18.71 -4.84
C VAL A 90 -23.78 19.69 -4.09
N ASN A 91 -22.78 19.21 -3.32
CA ASN A 91 -21.91 20.02 -2.47
C ASN A 91 -20.38 19.79 -2.57
N ASN A 92 -19.85 18.74 -3.24
CA ASN A 92 -18.43 18.38 -3.08
C ASN A 92 -17.48 18.63 -4.27
N ASN A 93 -17.94 19.13 -5.44
CA ASN A 93 -17.07 19.42 -6.60
C ASN A 93 -16.08 18.30 -7.02
N ILE A 94 -16.25 17.08 -6.50
CA ILE A 94 -15.56 15.88 -6.96
C ILE A 94 -16.17 15.60 -8.33
N ARG A 95 -15.35 15.69 -9.37
CA ARG A 95 -15.75 15.45 -10.75
C ARG A 95 -14.66 14.66 -11.44
N ASP A 96 -15.05 13.56 -12.04
CA ASP A 96 -14.30 12.80 -13.03
C ASP A 96 -12.93 12.35 -12.50
N ILE A 97 -12.96 11.54 -11.42
CA ILE A 97 -11.77 10.90 -10.86
C ILE A 97 -11.50 9.61 -11.61
N ILE A 98 -10.34 9.55 -12.27
CA ILE A 98 -9.86 8.33 -12.91
C ILE A 98 -9.15 7.47 -11.88
N THR A 99 -9.59 6.23 -11.72
CA THR A 99 -9.01 5.31 -10.73
C THR A 99 -8.08 4.29 -11.38
N TYR A 100 -7.00 3.94 -10.69
CA TYR A 100 -6.00 2.98 -11.16
C TYR A 100 -5.61 2.00 -10.05
N GLY A 101 -5.29 0.76 -10.44
CA GLY A 101 -4.64 -0.22 -9.58
C GLY A 101 -3.11 -0.05 -9.58
N CYS A 102 -2.49 -0.34 -8.44
CA CYS A 102 -1.04 -0.22 -8.27
C CYS A 102 -0.29 -1.27 -9.10
N SER A 103 0.55 -0.82 -10.03
CA SER A 103 1.37 -1.72 -10.85
C SER A 103 2.38 -2.51 -10.03
N ALA A 104 2.94 -1.93 -8.95
CA ALA A 104 3.87 -2.64 -8.08
C ALA A 104 3.19 -3.85 -7.40
N HIS A 105 1.94 -3.67 -6.96
CA HIS A 105 1.17 -4.76 -6.40
C HIS A 105 0.84 -5.84 -7.45
N ILE A 106 0.50 -5.46 -8.69
CA ILE A 106 0.31 -6.44 -9.79
C ILE A 106 1.59 -7.22 -10.06
N LEU A 107 2.75 -6.56 -10.09
CA LEU A 107 4.04 -7.22 -10.28
C LEU A 107 4.38 -8.16 -9.13
N ASN A 108 4.01 -7.80 -7.89
CA ASN A 108 4.15 -8.68 -6.74
C ASN A 108 3.25 -9.93 -6.86
N LEU A 109 2.00 -9.77 -7.26
CA LEU A 109 1.09 -10.89 -7.51
C LEU A 109 1.62 -11.81 -8.62
N LEU A 110 2.10 -11.23 -9.73
CA LEU A 110 2.72 -11.99 -10.81
C LEU A 110 3.99 -12.73 -10.33
N ALA A 111 4.79 -12.11 -9.47
CA ALA A 111 5.96 -12.77 -8.89
C ALA A 111 5.54 -14.01 -8.09
N HIS A 112 4.49 -13.90 -7.27
CA HIS A 112 3.90 -15.02 -6.54
C HIS A 112 3.39 -16.15 -7.45
N ASP A 113 2.75 -15.82 -8.57
CA ASP A 113 2.29 -16.83 -9.54
C ASP A 113 3.44 -17.62 -10.18
N LEU A 114 4.62 -17.00 -10.27
CA LEU A 114 5.84 -17.62 -10.80
C LEU A 114 6.68 -18.33 -9.72
N GLU A 115 6.27 -18.28 -8.45
CA GLU A 115 7.04 -18.87 -7.35
C GLU A 115 7.03 -20.41 -7.39
N VAL A 116 8.22 -20.99 -7.34
CA VAL A 116 8.39 -22.43 -7.14
C VAL A 116 8.56 -22.71 -5.64
N ASN A 117 7.47 -23.18 -5.02
CA ASN A 117 7.39 -23.41 -3.57
C ASN A 117 8.54 -24.26 -3.00
N SER A 118 9.01 -25.28 -3.73
CA SER A 118 10.12 -26.14 -3.29
C SER A 118 11.44 -25.35 -3.17
N ILE A 119 11.73 -24.48 -4.13
CA ILE A 119 12.93 -23.63 -4.14
C ILE A 119 12.84 -22.60 -3.01
N LYS A 120 11.71 -21.89 -2.89
CA LYS A 120 11.48 -20.89 -1.84
C LYS A 120 11.61 -21.49 -0.44
N SER A 121 11.05 -22.67 -0.22
CA SER A 121 11.16 -23.40 1.06
C SER A 121 12.62 -23.73 1.40
N ASN A 122 13.38 -24.28 0.46
CA ASN A 122 14.78 -24.62 0.66
C ASN A 122 15.63 -23.38 1.00
N ILE A 123 15.41 -22.27 0.27
CA ILE A 123 16.08 -20.99 0.55
C ILE A 123 15.71 -20.49 1.95
N LYS A 124 14.41 -20.50 2.32
CA LYS A 124 13.94 -20.11 3.66
C LYS A 124 14.61 -20.96 4.76
N GLN A 125 14.79 -22.27 4.55
CA GLN A 125 15.48 -23.15 5.50
C GLN A 125 16.96 -22.80 5.67
N VAL A 126 17.69 -22.59 4.57
CA VAL A 126 19.11 -22.19 4.62
C VAL A 126 19.27 -20.86 5.36
N ILE A 127 18.45 -19.86 5.03
CA ILE A 127 18.52 -18.56 5.71
C ILE A 127 18.20 -18.70 7.20
N LYS A 128 17.16 -19.45 7.57
CA LYS A 128 16.82 -19.72 8.97
C LYS A 128 17.95 -20.42 9.71
N TYR A 129 18.66 -21.36 9.07
CA TYR A 129 19.79 -22.05 9.67
C TYR A 129 20.90 -21.07 10.09
N PHE A 130 21.31 -20.16 9.21
CA PHE A 130 22.33 -19.16 9.53
C PHE A 130 21.84 -18.10 10.51
N ARG A 131 20.59 -17.65 10.37
CA ARG A 131 20.01 -16.58 11.19
C ARG A 131 19.74 -17.02 12.63
N ASN A 132 19.20 -18.23 12.83
CA ASN A 132 18.74 -18.69 14.14
C ASN A 132 19.79 -19.51 14.90
N SER A 133 20.90 -19.89 14.26
CA SER A 133 21.99 -20.63 14.91
C SER A 133 23.08 -19.67 15.37
N HIS A 134 23.20 -19.42 16.67
CA HIS A 134 24.19 -18.50 17.25
C HIS A 134 25.63 -18.75 16.75
N LYS A 135 26.09 -20.00 16.78
CA LYS A 135 27.47 -20.37 16.39
C LYS A 135 27.73 -20.18 14.90
N VAL A 136 26.75 -20.53 14.06
CA VAL A 136 26.88 -20.48 12.59
C VAL A 136 26.74 -19.03 12.12
N GLY A 137 25.76 -18.29 12.65
CA GLY A 137 25.57 -16.88 12.36
C GLY A 137 26.78 -16.03 12.75
N ALA A 138 27.44 -16.34 13.88
CA ALA A 138 28.68 -15.68 14.28
C ALA A 138 29.83 -15.94 13.28
N LYS A 139 30.02 -17.20 12.86
CA LYS A 139 31.03 -17.54 11.84
C LYS A 139 30.76 -16.88 10.50
N TYR A 140 29.49 -16.83 10.09
CA TYR A 140 29.09 -16.16 8.86
C TYR A 140 29.40 -14.66 8.89
N LYS A 141 29.11 -13.97 10.01
CA LYS A 141 29.50 -12.56 10.20
C LYS A 141 31.01 -12.36 10.22
N GLN A 142 31.77 -13.26 10.86
CA GLN A 142 33.23 -13.23 10.87
C GLN A 142 33.83 -13.35 9.46
N ALA A 143 33.18 -14.10 8.56
CA ALA A 143 33.56 -14.20 7.15
C ALA A 143 33.14 -12.98 6.30
N GLY A 144 32.63 -11.91 6.92
CA GLY A 144 32.16 -10.70 6.22
C GLY A 144 30.70 -10.76 5.76
N GLY A 145 29.94 -11.77 6.18
CA GLY A 145 28.52 -11.91 5.86
C GLY A 145 27.66 -10.77 6.43
N LYS A 146 26.72 -10.27 5.63
CA LYS A 146 25.75 -9.23 6.01
C LYS A 146 24.47 -9.84 6.56
N THR A 147 23.61 -9.05 7.19
CA THR A 147 22.31 -9.52 7.69
C THR A 147 21.53 -10.26 6.60
N LEU A 148 21.17 -11.52 6.88
CA LEU A 148 20.36 -12.33 5.98
C LEU A 148 18.88 -11.94 6.12
N ILE A 149 18.31 -11.46 5.03
CA ILE A 149 16.90 -11.08 4.93
C ILE A 149 16.13 -12.32 4.48
N LEU A 150 15.06 -12.66 5.20
CA LEU A 150 14.15 -13.71 4.76
C LEU A 150 13.42 -13.21 3.50
N PRO A 151 13.19 -14.06 2.48
CA PRO A 151 12.25 -13.73 1.42
C PRO A 151 10.91 -13.44 2.07
N SER A 152 10.53 -12.17 2.12
CA SER A 152 9.29 -11.69 2.72
C SER A 152 8.16 -11.85 1.72
N ASP A 153 7.02 -12.29 2.25
CA ASP A 153 5.74 -12.14 1.59
C ASP A 153 5.28 -10.73 1.99
N GLU A 154 5.24 -9.78 1.05
CA GLU A 154 4.74 -8.44 1.34
C GLU A 154 3.22 -8.53 1.49
N HIS A 155 2.73 -8.28 2.71
CA HIS A 155 1.30 -8.21 3.00
C HIS A 155 0.83 -6.76 2.85
N PHE A 156 0.36 -6.43 1.65
CA PHE A 156 -0.46 -5.24 1.42
C PHE A 156 -1.89 -5.53 1.91
N PHE A 157 -2.51 -4.57 2.59
CA PHE A 157 -3.90 -4.68 3.06
C PHE A 157 -4.92 -4.41 1.97
#